data_AF-A0A067CGX1-F1
#
_entry.id   AF-A0A067CGX1-F1
#
_cell.length_a   1.000
_cell.length_b   1.000
_cell.length_c   1.000
_cell.angle_alpha   90.00
_cell.angle_beta   90.00
_cell.angle_gamma   90.00
#
_symmetry.space_group_name_H-M   'P 1'
#
loop_
_entity.id
_entity.type
_entity.pdbx_description
1 polymer ?
#
loop_
_entity_poly.entity_id
_entity_poly.type
_entity_poly.pdbx_seq_one_letter_code
_entity_poly.pdbx_strand_id
1 'polypeptide(L)'
;MAVFSWTKVAPTGGSALVHPIVHRNTFAFAVSIAMLLNIVCMPMKAYLSETPPWAAMETPPTYANDSDFNLQTLARMQATYNASTLPAAAAFYDDSARNVQVMRHILVMNHSPIPVDDCHEHFLVGLPSALFYGAGIRSVLCAFAAANHSSPSDHTWDRRGACVHNLFLTVAIGHHCVWLRAGNELAGSNTSSHDTYTLVAVHAVYTHRMLYWFKFVYRVGISLLTLHLMWTKYFVHCLHLEALLRQRGHRARLQSHWRYEVLYGDPTAIILMHPGVATAFFFDCCLSVETVTVVMTRASQSVDVSIMLLAFMYLSRTVRAGNICFINHFFSDSAVVNRSGVPIPPCVWSRVILSDATRNTCFTK
;
A
#
# COMPACT_ATOMS: atom_id res chain seq x y z
N MET A 1 15.61 9.66 -17.03
CA MET A 1 16.86 9.95 -17.80
C MET A 1 16.53 9.74 -19.28
N ALA A 2 16.64 10.75 -20.13
CA ALA A 2 16.39 10.58 -21.57
C ALA A 2 17.59 9.85 -22.20
N VAL A 3 17.33 8.78 -22.94
CA VAL A 3 18.37 8.04 -23.68
C VAL A 3 18.39 8.62 -25.09
N PHE A 4 19.56 9.04 -25.56
CA PHE A 4 19.70 9.57 -26.92
C PHE A 4 20.37 8.51 -27.79
N SER A 5 19.69 8.10 -28.86
CA SER A 5 20.27 7.25 -29.90
C SER A 5 20.56 8.11 -31.12
N TRP A 6 21.75 7.96 -31.68
CA TRP A 6 22.21 8.75 -32.83
C TRP A 6 22.48 7.80 -33.98
N THR A 7 21.81 8.01 -35.12
CA THR A 7 22.10 7.25 -36.34
C THR A 7 22.71 8.18 -37.38
N LYS A 8 23.96 7.90 -37.74
CA LYS A 8 24.63 8.58 -38.86
C LYS A 8 24.10 7.98 -40.15
N VAL A 9 23.38 8.77 -40.94
CA VAL A 9 23.07 8.41 -42.33
C VAL A 9 24.16 9.02 -43.21
N ALA A 10 24.84 8.20 -44.01
CA ALA A 10 25.91 8.68 -44.89
C ALA A 10 25.35 9.67 -45.93
N PRO A 11 26.06 10.77 -46.23
CA PRO A 11 25.58 11.78 -47.17
C PRO A 11 25.77 11.29 -48.61
N THR A 12 24.68 11.20 -49.38
CA THR A 12 24.74 11.11 -50.83
C THR A 12 24.84 12.53 -51.41
N GLY A 13 26.07 13.03 -51.56
CA GLY A 13 26.45 14.14 -52.45
C GLY A 13 25.88 15.54 -52.14
N GLY A 14 26.79 16.53 -52.03
CA GLY A 14 26.45 17.96 -52.11
C GLY A 14 26.62 18.73 -50.80
N SER A 15 27.64 19.59 -50.78
CA SER A 15 28.02 20.48 -49.68
C SER A 15 27.03 21.65 -49.54
N ALA A 16 25.84 21.39 -49.00
CA ALA A 16 24.94 22.43 -48.52
C ALA A 16 24.87 22.40 -46.98
N LEU A 17 24.68 23.57 -46.36
CA LEU A 17 24.35 23.71 -44.94
C LEU A 17 22.94 23.15 -44.73
N VAL A 18 22.84 21.85 -44.45
CA VAL A 18 21.56 21.17 -44.26
C VAL A 18 21.14 21.28 -42.79
N HIS A 19 19.95 21.79 -42.55
CA HIS A 19 19.36 21.81 -41.21
C HIS A 19 19.18 20.38 -40.68
N PRO A 20 19.55 20.11 -39.43
CA PRO A 20 19.43 18.78 -38.85
C PRO A 20 17.95 18.37 -38.71
N ILE A 21 17.59 17.20 -39.24
CA ILE A 21 16.23 16.66 -39.09
C ILE A 21 16.14 15.95 -37.74
N VAL A 22 15.26 16.44 -36.88
CA VAL A 22 14.99 15.87 -35.55
C VAL A 22 13.63 15.18 -35.56
N HIS A 23 13.65 13.86 -35.45
CA HIS A 23 12.44 13.04 -35.26
C HIS A 23 12.25 12.69 -33.79
N ARG A 24 10.99 12.72 -33.37
CA ARG A 24 10.57 12.21 -32.08
C ARG A 24 10.12 10.77 -32.23
N ASN A 25 10.64 9.88 -31.40
CA ASN A 25 10.13 8.52 -31.35
C ASN A 25 8.74 8.54 -30.68
N THR A 26 7.69 8.29 -31.46
CA THR A 26 6.29 8.32 -31.00
C THR A 26 6.00 7.23 -29.97
N PHE A 27 6.61 6.05 -30.13
CA PHE A 27 6.47 4.95 -29.17
C PHE A 27 7.08 5.28 -27.82
N ALA A 28 8.34 5.74 -27.80
CA ALA A 28 9.01 6.13 -26.56
C ALA A 28 8.27 7.29 -25.86
N PHE A 29 7.73 8.24 -26.64
CA PHE A 29 6.90 9.29 -26.09
C PHE A 29 5.59 8.77 -25.50
N ALA A 30 4.89 7.86 -26.19
CA ALA A 30 3.67 7.25 -25.69
C ALA A 30 3.91 6.50 -24.37
N VAL A 31 5.00 5.72 -24.28
CA VAL A 31 5.41 5.04 -23.04
C VAL A 31 5.71 6.04 -21.92
N SER A 32 6.41 7.13 -22.22
CA SER A 32 6.70 8.19 -21.25
C SER A 32 5.43 8.87 -20.71
N ILE A 33 4.44 9.12 -21.58
CA ILE A 33 3.12 9.66 -21.19
C ILE A 33 2.31 8.62 -20.39
N ALA A 34 2.36 7.35 -20.76
CA ALA A 34 1.68 6.29 -20.00
C ALA A 34 2.25 6.18 -18.57
N MET A 35 3.58 6.24 -18.42
CA MET A 35 4.23 6.29 -17.11
C MET A 35 3.87 7.55 -16.33
N LEU A 36 3.79 8.71 -16.99
CA LEU A 36 3.29 9.95 -16.38
C LEU A 36 1.89 9.77 -15.80
N LEU A 37 0.96 9.22 -16.59
CA LEU A 37 -0.42 9.01 -16.14
C LEU A 37 -0.45 8.03 -14.97
N ASN A 38 0.39 7.00 -14.97
CA ASN A 38 0.49 6.06 -13.86
C ASN A 38 0.90 6.75 -12.54
N ILE A 39 1.88 7.65 -12.57
CA ILE A 39 2.33 8.39 -11.37
C ILE A 39 1.27 9.40 -10.92
N VAL A 40 0.72 10.20 -11.84
CA VAL A 40 -0.26 11.24 -11.51
C VAL A 40 -1.55 10.63 -10.96
N CYS A 41 -1.95 9.46 -11.49
CA CYS A 41 -3.09 8.71 -10.98
C CYS A 41 -2.77 7.89 -9.72
N MET A 42 -1.52 7.79 -9.29
CA MET A 42 -1.12 6.95 -8.15
C MET A 42 -1.88 7.30 -6.86
N PRO A 43 -2.06 8.57 -6.44
CA PRO A 43 -2.89 8.90 -5.29
C PRO A 43 -4.35 8.45 -5.48
N MET A 44 -4.89 8.70 -6.68
CA MET A 44 -6.29 8.45 -7.02
C MET A 44 -6.64 6.96 -7.13
N LYS A 45 -5.67 6.09 -7.44
CA LYS A 45 -5.82 4.62 -7.43
C LYS A 45 -6.25 4.06 -6.08
N ALA A 46 -6.16 4.84 -5.00
CA ALA A 46 -6.60 4.42 -3.66
C ALA A 46 -8.11 4.16 -3.64
N TYR A 47 -8.89 4.94 -4.39
CA TYR A 47 -10.34 4.81 -4.45
C TYR A 47 -10.82 3.53 -5.15
N LEU A 48 -9.90 2.68 -5.66
CA LEU A 48 -10.24 1.32 -6.06
C LEU A 48 -10.51 0.41 -4.85
N SER A 49 -9.99 0.76 -3.68
CA SER A 49 -10.14 -0.01 -2.43
C SER A 49 -10.67 0.84 -1.28
N GLU A 50 -10.68 2.16 -1.41
CA GLU A 50 -11.18 3.11 -0.42
C GLU A 50 -12.57 3.64 -0.78
N THR A 51 -13.38 3.87 0.24
CA THR A 51 -14.67 4.52 0.09
C THR A 51 -14.49 6.00 -0.31
N PRO A 52 -15.19 6.48 -1.35
CA PRO A 52 -15.08 7.87 -1.77
C PRO A 52 -15.75 8.82 -0.77
N PRO A 53 -15.43 10.13 -0.79
CA PRO A 53 -15.95 11.10 0.17
C PRO A 53 -17.47 11.36 0.06
N TRP A 54 -18.09 10.95 -1.05
CA TRP A 54 -19.53 11.04 -1.30
C TRP A 54 -20.29 9.72 -1.02
N ALA A 55 -19.61 8.67 -0.54
CA ALA A 55 -20.29 7.47 -0.08
C ALA A 55 -21.17 7.78 1.14
N ALA A 56 -22.24 6.99 1.34
CA ALA A 56 -23.02 7.05 2.57
C ALA A 56 -22.12 6.66 3.75
N MET A 57 -22.06 7.52 4.77
CA MET A 57 -21.16 7.40 5.92
C MET A 57 -22.00 7.28 7.18
N GLU A 58 -21.89 6.15 7.88
CA GLU A 58 -22.45 6.05 9.23
C GLU A 58 -21.53 6.82 10.20
N THR A 59 -22.12 7.76 10.94
CA THR A 59 -21.40 8.48 11.99
C THR A 59 -21.01 7.51 13.10
N PRO A 60 -19.76 7.58 13.60
CA PRO A 60 -19.33 6.70 14.67
C PRO A 60 -20.20 6.92 15.92
N PRO A 61 -20.68 5.85 16.58
CA PRO A 61 -21.41 5.98 17.83
C PRO A 61 -20.50 6.58 18.91
N THR A 62 -21.02 7.56 19.66
CA THR A 62 -20.38 8.15 20.82
C THR A 62 -20.82 7.42 22.08
N TYR A 63 -19.86 6.97 22.88
CA TYR A 63 -20.11 6.30 24.16
C TYR A 63 -19.55 7.15 25.30
N ALA A 64 -20.16 7.03 26.49
CA ALA A 64 -19.73 7.75 27.68
C ALA A 64 -18.41 7.19 28.23
N ASN A 65 -18.22 5.87 28.18
CA ASN A 65 -17.05 5.16 28.68
C ASN A 65 -16.64 4.02 27.75
N ASP A 66 -15.37 3.60 27.81
CA ASP A 66 -14.84 2.48 27.03
C ASP A 66 -15.50 1.13 27.39
N SER A 67 -15.92 0.95 28.65
CA SER A 67 -16.64 -0.25 29.08
C SER A 67 -18.03 -0.35 28.46
N ASP A 68 -18.74 0.77 28.35
CA ASP A 68 -20.04 0.86 27.70
C ASP A 68 -19.90 0.61 26.19
N PHE A 69 -18.85 1.18 25.57
CA PHE A 69 -18.48 0.90 24.19
C PHE A 69 -18.29 -0.61 23.97
N ASN A 70 -17.47 -1.27 24.80
CA ASN A 70 -17.17 -2.69 24.65
C ASN A 70 -18.45 -3.55 24.71
N LEU A 71 -19.27 -3.36 25.76
CA LEU A 71 -20.48 -4.16 25.96
C LEU A 71 -21.54 -3.91 24.87
N GLN A 72 -21.85 -2.65 24.57
CA GLN A 72 -22.92 -2.32 23.62
C GLN A 72 -22.52 -2.63 22.18
N THR A 73 -21.27 -2.34 21.80
CA THR A 73 -20.78 -2.62 20.46
C THR A 73 -20.67 -4.12 20.21
N LEU A 74 -20.20 -4.89 21.19
CA LEU A 74 -20.13 -6.35 21.09
C LEU A 74 -21.53 -6.94 20.90
N ALA A 75 -22.50 -6.56 21.75
CA ALA A 75 -23.87 -7.05 21.64
C ALA A 75 -24.50 -6.68 20.28
N ARG A 76 -24.28 -5.45 19.80
CA ARG A 76 -24.77 -5.00 18.49
C ARG A 76 -24.15 -5.78 17.33
N MET A 77 -22.83 -6.00 17.36
CA MET A 77 -22.14 -6.75 16.30
C MET A 77 -22.55 -8.22 16.28
N GLN A 78 -22.71 -8.85 17.44
CA GLN A 78 -23.19 -10.23 17.54
C GLN A 78 -24.64 -10.39 17.05
N ALA A 79 -25.50 -9.40 17.34
CA ALA A 79 -26.88 -9.41 16.85
C ALA A 79 -26.95 -9.22 15.32
N THR A 80 -26.09 -8.35 14.78
CA THR A 80 -26.03 -8.01 13.35
C THR A 80 -25.39 -9.11 12.50
N TYR A 81 -24.34 -9.75 13.01
CA TYR A 81 -23.58 -10.79 12.33
C TYR A 81 -23.76 -12.13 13.03
N ASN A 82 -24.83 -12.82 12.66
CA ASN A 82 -25.20 -14.12 13.20
C ASN A 82 -25.25 -15.19 12.09
N ALA A 83 -25.59 -16.43 12.44
CA ALA A 83 -25.63 -17.55 11.49
C ALA A 83 -26.68 -17.38 10.36
N SER A 84 -27.70 -16.54 10.58
CA SER A 84 -28.73 -16.26 9.57
C SER A 84 -28.36 -15.12 8.61
N THR A 85 -27.51 -14.20 9.02
CA THR A 85 -27.09 -13.05 8.21
C THR A 85 -25.79 -13.29 7.46
N LEU A 86 -24.90 -14.13 8.00
CA LEU A 86 -23.64 -14.48 7.35
C LEU A 86 -23.84 -15.65 6.37
N PRO A 87 -23.24 -15.61 5.17
CA PRO A 87 -23.34 -16.72 4.22
C PRO A 87 -22.80 -18.01 4.82
N ALA A 88 -23.44 -19.16 4.60
CA ALA A 88 -22.88 -20.44 5.05
C ALA A 88 -21.51 -20.71 4.40
N ALA A 89 -20.58 -21.32 5.14
CA ALA A 89 -19.23 -21.69 4.68
C ALA A 89 -18.26 -20.56 4.25
N ALA A 90 -18.65 -19.27 4.34
CA ALA A 90 -17.75 -18.18 3.96
C ALA A 90 -16.78 -17.78 5.09
N ALA A 91 -15.48 -18.06 4.96
CA ALA A 91 -14.49 -17.60 5.94
C ALA A 91 -14.35 -16.07 6.03
N PHE A 92 -14.75 -15.36 4.96
CA PHE A 92 -14.69 -13.91 4.87
C PHE A 92 -16.02 -13.36 4.35
N TYR A 93 -16.46 -12.24 4.89
CA TYR A 93 -17.65 -11.51 4.44
C TYR A 93 -17.41 -10.00 4.51
N ASP A 94 -17.66 -9.30 3.41
CA ASP A 94 -17.49 -7.85 3.28
C ASP A 94 -18.87 -7.17 3.24
N ASP A 95 -19.27 -6.53 4.35
CA ASP A 95 -20.46 -5.68 4.42
C ASP A 95 -20.08 -4.26 3.97
N SER A 96 -20.14 -4.06 2.65
CA SER A 96 -19.83 -2.77 2.02
C SER A 96 -20.83 -1.66 2.38
N ALA A 97 -22.06 -2.01 2.79
CA ALA A 97 -23.07 -1.04 3.19
C ALA A 97 -22.73 -0.40 4.54
N ARG A 98 -22.13 -1.17 5.45
CA ARG A 98 -21.74 -0.70 6.80
C ARG A 98 -20.24 -0.43 6.96
N ASN A 99 -19.43 -0.63 5.91
CA ASN A 99 -17.97 -0.58 5.96
C ASN A 99 -17.40 -1.53 7.05
N VAL A 100 -17.92 -2.76 7.10
CA VAL A 100 -17.54 -3.76 8.08
C VAL A 100 -17.07 -5.02 7.38
N GLN A 101 -15.98 -5.61 7.89
CA GLN A 101 -15.47 -6.89 7.44
C GLN A 101 -15.55 -7.90 8.55
N VAL A 102 -16.03 -9.09 8.20
CA VAL A 102 -16.18 -10.21 9.10
C VAL A 102 -15.28 -11.33 8.62
N MET A 103 -14.43 -11.79 9.52
CA MET A 103 -13.54 -12.94 9.33
C MET A 103 -13.96 -14.02 10.31
N ARG A 104 -14.06 -15.25 9.82
CA ARG A 104 -14.35 -16.41 10.63
C ARG A 104 -13.23 -17.42 10.50
N HIS A 105 -12.76 -17.90 11.65
CA HIS A 105 -11.67 -18.86 11.72
C HIS A 105 -12.04 -20.00 12.67
N ILE A 106 -11.77 -21.23 12.26
CA ILE A 106 -12.07 -22.42 13.07
C ILE A 106 -10.90 -22.63 14.03
N LEU A 107 -11.21 -22.72 15.31
CA LEU A 107 -10.30 -23.08 16.37
C LEU A 107 -10.57 -24.52 16.80
N VAL A 108 -9.54 -25.36 16.76
CA VAL A 108 -9.60 -26.75 17.21
C VAL A 108 -8.82 -26.87 18.51
N MET A 109 -9.53 -27.03 19.62
CA MET A 109 -8.99 -27.07 20.99
C MET A 109 -8.67 -28.51 21.44
N ASN A 110 -8.09 -29.32 20.55
CA ASN A 110 -7.66 -30.69 20.86
C ASN A 110 -6.24 -30.73 21.46
N HIS A 111 -5.79 -29.63 22.06
CA HIS A 111 -4.47 -29.51 22.66
C HIS A 111 -4.58 -29.23 24.15
N SER A 112 -3.51 -29.49 24.90
CA SER A 112 -3.45 -29.13 26.32
C SER A 112 -3.66 -27.62 26.50
N PRO A 113 -4.25 -27.18 27.63
CA PRO A 113 -4.40 -25.76 27.93
C PRO A 113 -3.06 -25.03 27.83
N ILE A 114 -3.05 -23.90 27.13
CA ILE A 114 -1.86 -23.09 26.93
C ILE A 114 -1.77 -22.07 28.07
N PRO A 115 -0.67 -22.01 28.84
CA PRO A 115 -0.50 -20.99 29.87
C PRO A 115 -0.67 -19.58 29.31
N VAL A 116 -1.22 -18.68 30.11
CA VAL A 116 -1.49 -17.29 29.69
C VAL A 116 -0.22 -16.57 29.23
N ASP A 117 0.93 -16.89 29.84
CA ASP A 117 2.22 -16.30 29.50
C ASP A 117 2.73 -16.69 28.10
N ASP A 118 2.43 -17.93 27.65
CA ASP A 118 2.88 -18.46 26.36
C ASP A 118 1.86 -18.26 25.23
N CYS A 119 0.68 -17.72 25.56
CA CYS A 119 -0.44 -17.52 24.65
C CYS A 119 -0.06 -16.71 23.40
N HIS A 120 0.77 -15.67 23.56
CA HIS A 120 1.09 -14.79 22.44
C HIS A 120 1.83 -15.53 21.32
N GLU A 121 2.77 -16.41 21.66
CA GLU A 121 3.60 -17.13 20.70
C GLU A 121 2.91 -18.38 20.14
N HIS A 122 2.14 -19.09 20.99
CA HIS A 122 1.59 -20.40 20.63
C HIS A 122 0.14 -20.36 20.15
N PHE A 123 -0.64 -19.35 20.55
CA PHE A 123 -2.06 -19.27 20.27
C PHE A 123 -2.46 -18.10 19.37
N LEU A 124 -1.93 -16.90 19.63
CA LEU A 124 -2.30 -15.71 18.84
C LEU A 124 -1.66 -15.69 17.46
N VAL A 125 -0.50 -16.34 17.29
CA VAL A 125 0.18 -16.46 16.00
C VAL A 125 -0.68 -17.29 15.04
N GLY A 126 -0.99 -16.71 13.88
CA GLY A 126 -1.80 -17.36 12.85
C GLY A 126 -3.30 -17.03 12.90
N LEU A 127 -3.77 -16.37 13.98
CA LEU A 127 -5.15 -15.90 14.03
C LEU A 127 -5.37 -14.70 13.07
N PRO A 128 -6.55 -14.61 12.44
CA PRO A 128 -6.85 -13.50 11.55
C PRO A 128 -6.86 -12.19 12.33
N SER A 129 -6.23 -11.16 11.75
CA SER A 129 -6.20 -9.82 12.34
C SER A 129 -5.51 -9.73 13.71
N ALA A 130 -4.64 -10.69 14.07
CA ALA A 130 -3.89 -10.69 15.33
C ALA A 130 -3.10 -9.39 15.60
N LEU A 131 -2.68 -8.70 14.53
CA LEU A 131 -2.03 -7.39 14.59
C LEU A 131 -2.90 -6.32 15.29
N PHE A 132 -4.23 -6.45 15.22
CA PHE A 132 -5.20 -5.48 15.77
C PHE A 132 -5.76 -5.90 17.13
N TYR A 133 -5.25 -6.97 17.73
CA TYR A 133 -5.75 -7.42 19.02
C TYR A 133 -5.22 -6.49 20.12
N GLY A 134 -6.09 -5.63 20.63
CA GLY A 134 -5.80 -4.84 21.82
C GLY A 134 -5.75 -5.69 23.09
N ALA A 135 -5.35 -5.09 24.22
CA ALA A 135 -5.22 -5.78 25.50
C ALA A 135 -6.49 -6.55 25.91
N GLY A 136 -7.68 -5.97 25.68
CA GLY A 136 -8.95 -6.62 26.01
C GLY A 136 -9.28 -7.85 25.14
N ILE A 137 -8.89 -7.86 23.87
CA ILE A 137 -9.06 -9.04 23.00
C ILE A 137 -8.04 -10.12 23.39
N ARG A 138 -6.78 -9.73 23.61
CA ARG A 138 -5.73 -10.66 24.03
C ARG A 138 -6.08 -11.33 25.35
N SER A 139 -6.60 -10.61 26.33
CA SER A 139 -6.97 -11.21 27.62
C SER A 139 -8.09 -12.24 27.49
N VAL A 140 -9.12 -11.98 26.69
CA VAL A 140 -10.21 -12.94 26.44
C VAL A 140 -9.70 -14.18 25.71
N LEU A 141 -8.90 -14.00 24.66
CA LEU A 141 -8.37 -15.09 23.85
C LEU A 141 -7.35 -15.94 24.62
N CYS A 142 -6.50 -15.33 25.44
CA CYS A 142 -5.56 -16.07 26.27
C CYS A 142 -6.23 -16.78 27.44
N ALA A 143 -7.25 -16.19 28.04
CA ALA A 143 -8.07 -16.88 29.04
C ALA A 143 -8.82 -18.07 28.43
N PHE A 144 -9.24 -17.96 27.17
CA PHE A 144 -9.84 -19.05 26.41
C PHE A 144 -8.82 -20.16 26.10
N ALA A 145 -7.61 -19.82 25.67
CA ALA A 145 -6.56 -20.81 25.40
C ALA A 145 -6.07 -21.54 26.65
N ALA A 146 -6.12 -20.88 27.81
CA ALA A 146 -5.79 -21.46 29.10
C ALA A 146 -6.93 -22.28 29.72
N ALA A 147 -8.15 -22.21 29.16
CA ALA A 147 -9.29 -22.97 29.65
C ALA A 147 -9.22 -24.44 29.21
N ASN A 148 -9.84 -25.30 30.01
CA ASN A 148 -9.91 -26.72 29.70
C ASN A 148 -11.19 -27.02 28.89
N HIS A 149 -11.02 -27.30 27.60
CA HIS A 149 -12.12 -27.57 26.66
C HIS A 149 -12.52 -29.05 26.59
N SER A 150 -11.96 -29.92 27.45
CA SER A 150 -12.27 -31.36 27.44
C SER A 150 -13.71 -31.72 27.83
N SER A 151 -14.52 -30.75 28.28
CA SER A 151 -15.91 -31.01 28.70
C SER A 151 -16.90 -30.74 27.56
N PRO A 152 -17.71 -31.74 27.15
CA PRO A 152 -18.59 -31.65 25.98
C PRO A 152 -19.77 -30.68 26.11
N SER A 153 -20.00 -30.09 27.29
CA SER A 153 -21.09 -29.16 27.58
C SER A 153 -20.64 -27.73 27.89
N ASP A 154 -19.36 -27.41 27.68
CA ASP A 154 -18.83 -26.09 28.03
C ASP A 154 -19.22 -25.01 27.00
N HIS A 155 -20.45 -24.51 27.12
CA HIS A 155 -20.91 -23.34 26.38
C HIS A 155 -20.51 -22.01 27.05
N THR A 156 -19.65 -22.02 28.09
CA THR A 156 -19.31 -20.78 28.83
C THR A 156 -18.58 -19.75 27.96
N TRP A 157 -17.94 -20.21 26.88
CA TRP A 157 -17.24 -19.39 25.92
C TRP A 157 -18.09 -18.95 24.73
N ASP A 158 -19.35 -19.41 24.62
CA ASP A 158 -20.24 -18.95 23.57
C ASP A 158 -20.56 -17.46 23.74
N ARG A 159 -20.39 -16.69 22.66
CA ARG A 159 -20.58 -15.22 22.59
C ARG A 159 -19.66 -14.43 23.52
N ARG A 160 -18.66 -15.05 24.15
CA ARG A 160 -17.64 -14.30 24.90
C ARG A 160 -16.69 -13.60 23.92
N GLY A 161 -16.42 -12.33 24.18
CA GLY A 161 -15.65 -11.50 23.29
C GLY A 161 -15.26 -10.15 23.88
N ALA A 162 -14.54 -9.37 23.10
CA ALA A 162 -14.18 -8.00 23.43
C ALA A 162 -14.07 -7.15 22.16
N CYS A 163 -14.33 -5.86 22.31
CA CYS A 163 -14.16 -4.83 21.30
C CYS A 163 -13.13 -3.80 21.76
N VAL A 164 -12.31 -3.32 20.82
CA VAL A 164 -11.30 -2.28 21.06
C VAL A 164 -11.39 -1.21 19.97
N HIS A 165 -11.10 0.03 20.35
CA HIS A 165 -10.98 1.12 19.39
C HIS A 165 -9.64 1.06 18.65
N ASN A 166 -9.70 1.31 17.35
CA ASN A 166 -8.51 1.55 16.54
C ASN A 166 -8.24 3.05 16.52
N LEU A 167 -7.14 3.47 17.16
CA LEU A 167 -6.73 4.87 17.24
C LEU A 167 -5.57 5.13 16.27
N PHE A 168 -5.68 6.20 15.49
CA PHE A 168 -4.59 6.73 14.68
C PHE A 168 -4.38 8.19 15.03
N LEU A 169 -3.18 8.54 15.52
CA LEU A 169 -2.85 9.89 16.01
C LEU A 169 -3.98 10.46 16.91
N THR A 170 -4.37 9.67 17.92
CA THR A 170 -5.46 9.94 18.90
C THR A 170 -6.89 9.99 18.37
N VAL A 171 -7.11 9.86 17.07
CA VAL A 171 -8.45 9.81 16.47
C VAL A 171 -8.91 8.36 16.30
N ALA A 172 -10.13 8.05 16.73
CA ALA A 172 -10.75 6.75 16.48
C ALA A 172 -11.09 6.61 14.98
N ILE A 173 -10.35 5.74 14.29
CA ILE A 173 -10.54 5.43 12.87
C ILE A 173 -11.46 4.22 12.65
N GLY A 174 -11.78 3.50 13.71
CA GLY A 174 -12.64 2.31 13.64
C GLY A 174 -12.66 1.56 14.95
N HIS A 175 -13.22 0.36 14.89
CA HIS A 175 -13.12 -0.60 15.98
C HIS A 175 -12.94 -2.02 15.47
N HIS A 176 -12.36 -2.84 16.33
CA HIS A 176 -12.17 -4.25 16.10
C HIS A 176 -12.83 -5.03 17.23
N CYS A 177 -13.71 -5.97 16.89
CA CYS A 177 -14.42 -6.83 17.83
C CYS A 177 -14.10 -8.28 17.54
N VAL A 178 -13.93 -9.09 18.58
CA VAL A 178 -13.71 -10.52 18.45
C VAL A 178 -14.62 -11.23 19.43
N TRP A 179 -15.29 -12.29 18.98
CA TRP A 179 -16.01 -13.19 19.86
C TRP A 179 -15.91 -14.63 19.41
N LEU A 180 -16.17 -15.53 20.36
CA LEU A 180 -16.17 -16.97 20.17
C LEU A 180 -17.60 -17.46 19.99
N ARG A 181 -17.77 -18.47 19.14
CA ARG A 181 -19.02 -19.20 18.93
C ARG A 181 -18.73 -20.69 19.12
N ALA A 182 -19.57 -21.36 19.89
CA ALA A 182 -19.43 -22.81 20.04
C ALA A 182 -19.79 -23.53 18.74
N GLY A 183 -18.95 -24.49 18.32
CA GLY A 183 -19.15 -25.28 17.11
C GLY A 183 -18.50 -24.73 15.85
N ASN A 184 -18.68 -25.48 14.76
CA ASN A 184 -18.11 -25.18 13.45
C ASN A 184 -19.18 -24.60 12.50
N GLU A 185 -19.20 -23.27 12.35
CA GLU A 185 -20.16 -22.60 11.47
C GLU A 185 -19.78 -22.65 9.98
N LEU A 186 -18.55 -23.05 9.67
CA LEU A 186 -18.04 -23.06 8.29
C LEU A 186 -18.27 -24.40 7.59
N ALA A 187 -18.29 -25.52 8.32
CA ALA A 187 -18.44 -26.83 7.71
C ALA A 187 -19.89 -27.16 7.26
N GLY A 188 -20.88 -26.36 7.68
CA GLY A 188 -22.29 -26.58 7.30
C GLY A 188 -22.91 -27.91 7.80
N SER A 189 -22.13 -28.75 8.50
CA SER A 189 -22.60 -29.98 9.12
C SER A 189 -22.84 -29.74 10.62
N ASN A 190 -24.01 -30.13 11.10
CA ASN A 190 -24.38 -30.12 12.52
C ASN A 190 -23.56 -31.09 13.40
N THR A 191 -22.45 -31.62 12.90
CA THR A 191 -21.48 -32.40 13.68
C THR A 191 -20.63 -31.43 14.48
N SER A 192 -21.20 -30.92 15.57
CA SER A 192 -20.50 -30.16 16.60
C SER A 192 -19.49 -31.08 17.28
N SER A 193 -18.28 -31.14 16.76
CA SER A 193 -17.14 -31.65 17.51
C SER A 193 -16.95 -30.75 18.73
N HIS A 194 -16.98 -31.34 19.92
CA HIS A 194 -16.98 -30.62 21.19
C HIS A 194 -15.73 -29.73 21.41
N ASP A 195 -14.67 -29.98 20.66
CA ASP A 195 -13.41 -29.23 20.72
C ASP A 195 -13.31 -28.13 19.66
N THR A 196 -14.40 -27.83 18.94
CA THR A 196 -14.37 -26.86 17.83
C THR A 196 -15.13 -25.58 18.17
N TYR A 197 -14.46 -24.46 17.99
CA TYR A 197 -15.02 -23.13 18.16
C TYR A 197 -14.82 -22.31 16.89
N THR A 198 -15.74 -21.42 16.58
CA THR A 198 -15.59 -20.45 15.52
C THR A 198 -15.23 -19.10 16.13
N LEU A 199 -14.04 -18.60 15.83
CA LEU A 199 -13.63 -17.24 16.11
C LEU A 199 -14.21 -16.31 15.06
N VAL A 200 -15.02 -15.34 15.49
CA VAL A 200 -15.54 -14.30 14.60
C VAL A 200 -14.83 -13.00 14.95
N ALA A 201 -14.05 -12.50 14.01
CA ALA A 201 -13.36 -11.22 14.08
C ALA A 201 -14.03 -10.22 13.15
N VAL A 202 -14.40 -9.07 13.67
CA VAL A 202 -15.08 -7.99 12.96
C VAL A 202 -14.22 -6.75 13.00
N HIS A 203 -13.99 -6.18 11.82
CA HIS A 203 -13.29 -4.92 11.66
C HIS A 203 -14.25 -3.90 11.03
N ALA A 204 -14.57 -2.84 11.77
CA ALA A 204 -15.42 -1.76 11.31
C ALA A 204 -14.61 -0.47 11.17
N VAL A 205 -14.77 0.21 10.04
CA VAL A 205 -14.06 1.46 9.76
C VAL A 205 -15.00 2.65 9.96
N TYR A 206 -14.56 3.64 10.73
CA TYR A 206 -15.32 4.86 10.95
C TYR A 206 -15.07 5.86 9.83
N THR A 207 -16.17 6.42 9.34
CA THR A 207 -16.14 7.34 8.21
C THR A 207 -16.35 8.78 8.69
N HIS A 208 -15.25 9.46 8.96
CA HIS A 208 -15.27 10.88 9.30
C HIS A 208 -15.34 11.71 8.01
N ARG A 209 -16.52 12.28 7.73
CA ARG A 209 -16.77 13.07 6.51
C ARG A 209 -15.69 14.12 6.26
N MET A 210 -15.30 14.88 7.28
CA MET A 210 -14.26 15.91 7.15
C MET A 210 -12.91 15.34 6.75
N LEU A 211 -12.48 14.22 7.35
CA LEU A 211 -11.21 13.59 7.02
C LEU A 211 -11.20 13.05 5.59
N TYR A 212 -12.31 12.48 5.12
CA TYR A 212 -12.39 11.93 3.76
C TYR A 212 -12.35 13.03 2.69
N TRP A 213 -13.02 14.15 2.91
CA TRP A 213 -12.92 15.33 2.04
C TRP A 213 -11.51 15.93 2.06
N PHE A 214 -10.89 16.02 3.23
CA PHE A 214 -9.50 16.45 3.35
C PHE A 214 -8.56 15.54 2.56
N LYS A 215 -8.66 14.20 2.72
CA LYS A 215 -7.90 13.21 1.94
C LYS A 215 -8.09 13.42 0.44
N PHE A 216 -9.32 13.64 -0.01
CA PHE A 216 -9.63 13.85 -1.43
C PHE A 216 -8.98 15.13 -1.99
N VAL A 217 -9.17 16.27 -1.32
CA VAL A 217 -8.56 17.55 -1.74
C VAL A 217 -7.03 17.44 -1.72
N TYR A 218 -6.47 16.79 -0.71
CA TYR A 218 -5.04 16.55 -0.61
C TYR A 218 -4.51 15.70 -1.78
N ARG A 219 -5.19 14.62 -2.14
CA ARG A 219 -4.83 13.76 -3.29
C ARG A 219 -4.90 14.49 -4.62
N VAL A 220 -5.95 15.29 -4.83
CA VAL A 220 -6.06 16.17 -6.01
C VAL A 220 -4.89 17.15 -6.04
N GLY A 221 -4.55 17.76 -4.90
CA GLY A 221 -3.41 18.66 -4.77
C GLY A 221 -2.07 18.01 -5.14
N ILE A 222 -1.79 16.80 -4.63
CA ILE A 222 -0.57 16.06 -4.97
C ILE A 222 -0.53 15.68 -6.46
N SER A 223 -1.64 15.22 -7.03
CA SER A 223 -1.71 14.88 -8.46
C SER A 223 -1.42 16.10 -9.33
N LEU A 224 -2.00 17.27 -9.00
CA LEU A 224 -1.74 18.53 -9.72
C LEU A 224 -0.31 19.02 -9.52
N LEU A 225 0.24 18.96 -8.31
CA LEU A 225 1.63 19.33 -8.01
C LEU A 225 2.61 18.45 -8.80
N THR A 226 2.35 17.14 -8.83
CA THR A 226 3.16 16.17 -9.57
C THR A 226 3.12 16.48 -11.07
N LEU A 227 1.94 16.73 -11.63
CA LEU A 227 1.78 17.10 -13.03
C LEU A 227 2.51 18.43 -13.36
N HIS A 228 2.40 19.42 -12.49
CA HIS A 228 3.06 20.71 -12.66
C HIS A 228 4.59 20.59 -12.63
N LEU A 229 5.15 19.85 -11.67
CA LEU A 229 6.59 19.62 -11.57
C LEU A 229 7.11 18.79 -12.75
N MET A 230 6.35 17.79 -13.20
CA MET A 230 6.68 17.04 -14.41
C MET A 230 6.74 17.95 -15.63
N TRP A 231 5.72 18.79 -15.82
CA TRP A 231 5.68 19.69 -16.96
C TRP A 231 6.88 20.63 -16.97
N THR A 232 7.12 21.32 -15.85
CA THR A 232 8.14 22.37 -15.73
C THR A 232 9.57 21.83 -15.70
N LYS A 233 9.83 20.74 -14.97
CA LYS A 233 11.19 20.20 -14.76
C LYS A 233 11.60 19.14 -15.77
N TYR A 234 10.64 18.43 -16.40
CA TYR A 234 10.94 17.39 -17.38
C TYR A 234 10.58 17.80 -18.80
N PHE A 235 9.28 18.01 -19.09
CA PHE A 235 8.83 18.20 -20.47
C PHE A 235 9.34 19.51 -21.08
N VAL A 236 9.31 20.63 -20.35
CA VAL A 236 9.85 21.90 -20.85
C VAL A 236 11.34 21.77 -21.17
N HIS A 237 12.11 21.01 -20.38
CA HIS A 237 13.54 20.81 -20.62
C HIS A 237 13.78 19.94 -21.86
N CYS A 238 12.97 18.89 -22.04
CA CYS A 238 13.01 18.08 -23.26
C CYS A 238 12.66 18.90 -24.51
N LEU A 239 11.63 19.76 -24.43
CA LEU A 239 11.22 20.64 -25.54
C LEU A 239 12.30 21.68 -25.85
N HIS A 240 12.93 22.26 -24.84
CA HIS A 240 14.02 23.22 -25.03
C HIS A 240 15.24 22.56 -25.68
N LEU A 241 15.59 21.33 -25.26
CA LEU A 241 16.66 20.56 -25.88
C LEU A 241 16.35 20.22 -27.34
N GLU A 242 15.11 19.85 -27.65
CA GLU A 242 14.65 19.59 -29.02
C GLU A 242 14.78 20.85 -29.90
N ALA A 243 14.41 22.01 -29.38
CA ALA A 243 14.57 23.29 -30.07
C ALA A 243 16.05 23.64 -30.31
N LEU A 244 16.92 23.45 -29.32
CA LEU A 244 18.36 23.66 -29.45
C LEU A 244 18.99 22.72 -30.49
N LEU A 245 18.60 21.44 -30.49
CA LEU A 245 19.08 20.44 -31.46
C LEU A 245 18.64 20.77 -32.89
N ARG A 246 17.40 21.26 -33.07
CA ARG A 246 16.92 21.73 -34.38
C ARG A 246 17.66 22.97 -34.88
N GLN A 247 17.99 23.90 -33.99
CA GLN A 247 18.61 25.17 -34.38
C GLN A 247 20.13 25.08 -34.58
N ARG A 248 20.85 24.38 -33.68
CA ARG A 248 22.32 24.40 -33.63
C ARG A 248 22.98 23.06 -33.97
N GLY A 249 22.23 21.96 -33.98
CA GLY A 249 22.81 20.62 -34.02
C GLY A 249 23.75 20.35 -32.83
N HIS A 250 24.46 19.23 -32.84
CA HIS A 250 25.39 18.90 -31.73
C HIS A 250 26.76 19.61 -31.86
N ARG A 251 27.10 20.19 -33.03
CA ARG A 251 28.40 20.83 -33.31
C ARG A 251 28.22 22.03 -34.25
N ALA A 252 29.08 23.05 -34.15
CA ALA A 252 28.97 24.26 -34.97
C ALA A 252 29.27 24.08 -36.48
N ARG A 253 29.92 22.97 -36.88
CA ARG A 253 30.18 22.62 -38.29
C ARG A 253 29.77 21.18 -38.55
N LEU A 254 28.54 20.95 -39.02
CA LEU A 254 28.14 19.64 -39.56
C LEU A 254 28.39 19.62 -41.06
N GLN A 255 29.22 18.68 -41.52
CA GLN A 255 29.55 18.48 -42.94
C GLN A 255 28.66 17.41 -43.61
N SER A 256 27.70 16.81 -42.89
CA SER A 256 26.93 15.65 -43.34
C SER A 256 25.47 15.75 -42.90
N HIS A 257 24.57 15.02 -43.57
CA HIS A 257 23.15 14.94 -43.24
C HIS A 257 22.92 14.05 -42.01
N TRP A 258 22.76 14.66 -40.83
CA TRP A 258 22.50 13.91 -39.59
C TRP A 258 21.01 13.83 -39.29
N ARG A 259 20.56 12.64 -38.87
CA ARG A 259 19.21 12.42 -38.35
C ARG A 259 19.31 12.20 -36.85
N TYR A 260 18.51 12.96 -36.11
CA TYR A 260 18.46 12.92 -34.66
C TYR A 260 17.16 12.25 -34.23
N GLU A 261 17.25 11.27 -33.33
CA GLU A 261 16.09 10.65 -32.71
C GLU A 261 16.10 10.94 -31.21
N VAL A 262 15.08 11.67 -30.76
CA VAL A 262 14.91 12.01 -29.34
C VAL A 262 14.01 10.97 -28.68
N LEU A 263 14.57 10.19 -27.74
CA LEU A 263 13.78 9.25 -26.93
C LEU A 263 13.51 9.86 -25.55
N TYR A 264 12.22 10.01 -25.28
CA TYR A 264 11.73 10.46 -23.98
C TYR A 264 11.79 9.27 -23.02
N GLY A 265 12.61 9.37 -21.99
CA GLY A 265 12.74 8.32 -20.98
C GLY A 265 11.62 8.35 -19.94
N ASP A 266 11.80 7.53 -18.90
CA ASP A 266 10.95 7.55 -17.72
C ASP A 266 11.20 8.81 -16.87
N PRO A 267 10.18 9.67 -16.66
CA PRO A 267 10.27 10.85 -15.80
C PRO A 267 10.20 10.53 -14.30
N THR A 268 9.82 9.31 -13.91
CA THR A 268 9.55 8.91 -12.51
C THR A 268 10.70 9.27 -11.58
N ALA A 269 11.93 8.88 -11.94
CA ALA A 269 13.09 9.09 -11.08
C ALA A 269 13.33 10.57 -10.72
N ILE A 270 13.10 11.50 -11.65
CA ILE A 270 13.38 12.93 -11.44
C ILE A 270 12.37 13.54 -10.45
N ILE A 271 11.13 13.09 -10.49
CA ILE A 271 10.07 13.58 -9.60
C ILE A 271 10.24 13.00 -8.20
N LEU A 272 10.57 11.71 -8.12
CA LEU A 272 10.75 11.01 -6.85
C LEU A 272 11.95 11.54 -6.05
N MET A 273 12.95 12.12 -6.72
CA MET A 273 14.06 12.82 -6.07
C MET A 273 13.65 14.17 -5.46
N HIS A 274 12.48 14.72 -5.77
CA HIS A 274 12.04 15.98 -5.17
C HIS A 274 11.52 15.72 -3.74
N PRO A 275 12.20 16.22 -2.69
CA PRO A 275 11.89 15.86 -1.30
C PRO A 275 10.45 16.22 -0.93
N GLY A 276 9.94 17.36 -1.39
CA GLY A 276 8.55 17.77 -1.13
C GLY A 276 7.51 16.81 -1.73
N VAL A 277 7.78 16.22 -2.90
CA VAL A 277 6.83 15.29 -3.54
C VAL A 277 6.87 13.94 -2.81
N ALA A 278 8.08 13.47 -2.49
CA ALA A 278 8.28 12.27 -1.69
C ALA A 278 7.56 12.35 -0.33
N THR A 279 7.76 13.44 0.41
CA THR A 279 7.09 13.68 1.69
C THR A 279 5.57 13.75 1.53
N ALA A 280 5.07 14.40 0.48
CA ALA A 280 3.64 14.47 0.22
C ALA A 280 3.01 13.08 -0.04
N PHE A 281 3.67 12.24 -0.84
CA PHE A 281 3.28 10.84 -1.07
C PHE A 281 3.36 9.99 0.21
N PHE A 282 4.35 10.22 1.06
CA PHE A 282 4.47 9.56 2.36
C PHE A 282 3.27 9.91 3.25
N PHE A 283 2.94 11.19 3.38
CA PHE A 283 1.77 11.62 4.15
C PHE A 283 0.46 11.08 3.58
N ASP A 284 0.31 10.98 2.24
CA ASP A 284 -0.86 10.33 1.63
C ASP A 284 -0.96 8.84 2.06
N CYS A 285 0.16 8.13 2.11
CA CYS A 285 0.19 6.75 2.61
C CYS A 285 -0.18 6.66 4.10
N CYS A 286 0.34 7.57 4.93
CA CYS A 286 0.01 7.63 6.36
C CYS A 286 -1.47 7.94 6.61
N LEU A 287 -2.06 8.86 5.84
CA LEU A 287 -3.49 9.17 5.92
C LEU A 287 -4.38 7.99 5.50
N SER A 288 -3.82 7.01 4.80
CA SER A 288 -4.53 5.85 4.26
C SER A 288 -4.31 4.57 5.09
N VAL A 289 -3.72 4.70 6.28
CA VAL A 289 -3.38 3.55 7.16
C VAL A 289 -4.59 2.68 7.48
N GLU A 290 -5.78 3.27 7.70
CA GLU A 290 -7.03 2.54 7.97
C GLU A 290 -7.39 1.51 6.88
N THR A 291 -7.07 1.83 5.63
CA THR A 291 -7.34 0.94 4.51
C THR A 291 -6.18 -0.01 4.30
N VAL A 292 -4.94 0.42 4.53
CA VAL A 292 -3.77 -0.47 4.50
C VAL A 292 -3.96 -1.64 5.47
N THR A 293 -4.48 -1.39 6.68
CA THR A 293 -4.70 -2.43 7.70
C THR A 293 -5.70 -3.48 7.24
N VAL A 294 -6.82 -3.02 6.68
CA VAL A 294 -7.86 -3.86 6.07
C VAL A 294 -7.30 -4.67 4.91
N VAL A 295 -6.59 -3.99 4.01
CA VAL A 295 -6.08 -4.61 2.79
C VAL A 295 -4.96 -5.62 3.10
N MET A 296 -4.14 -5.37 4.12
CA MET A 296 -3.14 -6.33 4.61
C MET A 296 -3.79 -7.63 5.10
N THR A 297 -4.90 -7.53 5.84
CA THR A 297 -5.64 -8.72 6.30
C THR A 297 -6.27 -9.48 5.13
N ARG A 298 -6.75 -8.79 4.10
CA ARG A 298 -7.24 -9.41 2.85
C ARG A 298 -6.11 -10.07 2.05
N ALA A 299 -4.93 -9.44 1.97
CA ALA A 299 -3.77 -9.99 1.26
C ALA A 299 -3.25 -11.29 1.88
N SER A 300 -3.44 -11.47 3.19
CA SER A 300 -3.07 -12.71 3.89
C SER A 300 -4.04 -13.85 3.63
N GLN A 301 -5.20 -13.61 3.02
CA GLN A 301 -6.21 -14.63 2.75
C GLN A 301 -6.12 -15.10 1.30
N SER A 302 -6.03 -16.41 1.10
CA SER A 302 -5.86 -17.05 -0.21
C SER A 302 -7.18 -17.44 -0.90
N VAL A 303 -8.33 -17.20 -0.23
CA VAL A 303 -9.65 -17.68 -0.70
C VAL A 303 -10.11 -16.93 -1.94
N ASP A 304 -9.92 -15.60 -1.99
CA ASP A 304 -10.33 -14.76 -3.12
C ASP A 304 -9.13 -14.10 -3.81
N VAL A 305 -8.63 -14.76 -4.86
CA VAL A 305 -7.43 -14.34 -5.61
C VAL A 305 -7.57 -12.93 -6.19
N SER A 306 -8.77 -12.53 -6.63
CA SER A 306 -9.04 -11.20 -7.18
C SER A 306 -8.88 -10.09 -6.13
N ILE A 307 -9.42 -10.30 -4.93
CA ILE A 307 -9.31 -9.37 -3.80
C ILE A 307 -7.85 -9.33 -3.31
N MET A 308 -7.18 -10.47 -3.27
CA MET A 308 -5.76 -10.56 -2.94
C MET A 308 -4.88 -9.78 -3.93
N LEU A 309 -5.12 -9.90 -5.24
CA LEU A 309 -4.39 -9.14 -6.26
C LEU A 309 -4.65 -7.63 -6.14
N LEU A 310 -5.90 -7.22 -5.92
CA LEU A 310 -6.25 -5.82 -5.64
C LEU A 310 -5.52 -5.31 -4.41
N ALA A 311 -5.42 -6.15 -3.37
CA ALA A 311 -4.72 -5.84 -2.15
C ALA A 311 -3.22 -5.63 -2.38
N PHE A 312 -2.55 -6.51 -3.13
CA PHE A 312 -1.15 -6.32 -3.50
C PHE A 312 -0.92 -5.08 -4.37
N MET A 313 -1.83 -4.78 -5.30
CA MET A 313 -1.76 -3.55 -6.08
C MET A 313 -1.81 -2.30 -5.18
N TYR A 314 -2.65 -2.31 -4.14
CA TYR A 314 -2.74 -1.23 -3.17
C TYR A 314 -1.50 -1.16 -2.28
N LEU A 315 -1.01 -2.28 -1.74
CA LEU A 315 0.23 -2.36 -0.95
C LEU A 315 1.47 -1.94 -1.73
N SER A 316 1.49 -2.09 -3.06
CA SER A 316 2.62 -1.62 -3.86
C SER A 316 2.92 -0.11 -3.68
N ARG A 317 1.94 0.67 -3.22
CA ARG A 317 2.10 2.10 -2.92
C ARG A 317 2.93 2.34 -1.67
N THR A 318 2.73 1.55 -0.62
CA THR A 318 3.44 1.71 0.66
C THR A 318 4.92 1.37 0.50
N VAL A 319 5.23 0.33 -0.28
CA VAL A 319 6.61 -0.05 -0.61
C VAL A 319 7.33 1.06 -1.37
N ARG A 320 6.68 1.69 -2.36
CA ARG A 320 7.27 2.82 -3.08
C ARG A 320 7.54 3.99 -2.14
N ALA A 321 6.58 4.37 -1.29
CA ALA A 321 6.76 5.44 -0.32
C ALA A 321 7.91 5.16 0.67
N GLY A 322 8.01 3.94 1.17
CA GLY A 322 9.11 3.50 2.05
C GLY A 322 10.47 3.59 1.37
N ASN A 323 10.59 3.03 0.15
CA ASN A 323 11.84 3.08 -0.62
C ASN A 323 12.26 4.52 -0.95
N ILE A 324 11.31 5.39 -1.33
CA ILE A 324 11.59 6.80 -1.63
C ILE A 324 12.06 7.54 -0.37
N CYS A 325 11.43 7.29 0.79
CA CYS A 325 11.80 7.92 2.04
C CYS A 325 13.19 7.46 2.51
N PHE A 326 13.49 6.17 2.38
CA PHE A 326 14.80 5.60 2.71
C PHE A 326 15.91 6.19 1.81
N ILE A 327 15.66 6.27 0.49
CA ILE A 327 16.61 6.86 -0.46
C ILE A 327 16.86 8.34 -0.15
N ASN A 328 15.81 9.13 0.12
CA ASN A 328 15.99 10.54 0.43
C ASN A 328 16.71 10.78 1.76
N HIS A 329 16.46 9.95 2.78
CA HIS A 329 17.21 10.03 4.04
C HIS A 329 18.70 9.71 3.81
N PHE A 330 19.00 8.65 3.04
CA PHE A 330 20.37 8.27 2.70
C PHE A 330 21.10 9.36 1.89
N PHE A 331 20.44 9.99 0.92
CA PHE A 331 21.01 11.12 0.17
C PHE A 331 21.16 12.39 1.00
N SER A 332 20.25 12.65 1.94
CA SER A 332 20.34 13.78 2.87
C SER A 332 21.53 13.63 3.81
N ASP A 333 21.76 12.43 4.34
CA ASP A 333 22.90 12.16 5.23
C ASP A 333 24.23 12.18 4.46
N SER A 334 24.23 11.74 3.20
CA SER A 334 25.39 11.86 2.31
C SER A 334 25.72 13.31 1.93
N ALA A 335 24.76 14.24 2.01
CA ALA A 335 24.98 15.67 1.74
C ALA A 335 25.62 16.42 2.93
N VAL A 336 25.64 15.84 4.13
CA VAL A 336 26.23 16.47 5.34
C VAL A 336 27.74 16.21 5.48
N VAL A 337 28.32 15.32 4.67
CA VAL A 337 29.77 15.06 4.66
C VAL A 337 30.40 15.50 3.34
N ASN A 338 30.54 16.80 3.11
CA ASN A 338 31.68 17.31 2.33
C ASN A 338 32.05 18.76 2.68
N ARG A 339 32.91 18.96 3.70
CA ARG A 339 33.70 20.19 3.88
C ARG A 339 34.90 20.21 2.92
N SER A 340 34.65 20.16 1.62
CA SER A 340 35.65 20.55 0.63
C SER A 340 34.92 21.14 -0.57
N GLY A 341 34.97 22.47 -0.68
CA GLY A 341 34.16 23.29 -1.58
C GLY A 341 34.52 23.13 -3.06
N VAL A 342 34.29 21.94 -3.62
CA VAL A 342 34.35 21.68 -5.06
C VAL A 342 33.03 21.03 -5.48
N PRO A 343 32.23 21.64 -6.38
CA PRO A 343 31.02 21.02 -6.89
C PRO A 343 31.40 19.86 -7.81
N ILE A 344 31.19 18.63 -7.34
CA ILE A 344 31.33 17.42 -8.16
C ILE A 344 30.03 17.27 -8.99
N PRO A 345 30.09 17.24 -10.33
CA PRO A 345 28.90 17.02 -11.15
C PRO A 345 28.34 15.60 -10.94
N PRO A 346 27.01 15.39 -11.10
CA PRO A 346 26.32 14.13 -10.81
C PRO A 346 26.69 12.94 -11.73
N CYS A 347 27.80 13.01 -12.48
CA CYS A 347 28.17 12.05 -13.53
C CYS A 347 29.14 10.94 -13.08
N VAL A 348 29.58 10.89 -11.82
CA VAL A 348 30.60 9.89 -11.38
C VAL A 348 30.01 8.72 -10.57
N TRP A 349 28.81 8.84 -10.02
CA TRP A 349 28.29 7.82 -9.09
C TRP A 349 27.61 6.61 -9.75
N SER A 350 27.24 6.67 -11.05
CA SER A 350 26.71 5.49 -11.75
C SER A 350 27.76 4.41 -12.06
N ARG A 351 29.06 4.68 -11.86
CA ARG A 351 30.12 3.70 -12.11
C ARG A 351 30.49 2.84 -10.90
N VAL A 352 30.07 3.21 -9.69
CA VAL A 352 30.46 2.49 -8.46
C VAL A 352 29.46 1.40 -8.09
N ILE A 353 28.17 1.56 -8.41
CA ILE A 353 27.14 0.54 -8.08
C ILE A 353 27.10 -0.62 -9.09
N LEU A 354 27.68 -0.46 -10.28
CA LEU A 354 27.76 -1.51 -11.31
C LEU A 354 29.11 -2.28 -11.33
N SER A 355 30.06 -1.94 -10.45
CA SER A 355 31.36 -2.64 -10.38
C SER A 355 31.40 -3.77 -9.33
N ASP A 356 30.48 -3.80 -8.36
CA ASP A 356 30.49 -4.77 -7.24
C ASP A 356 29.51 -5.94 -7.40
N ALA A 357 28.77 -6.00 -8.51
CA ALA A 357 27.84 -7.10 -8.79
C ALA A 357 28.41 -8.20 -9.73
N THR A 358 29.69 -8.13 -10.12
CA THR A 358 30.31 -9.08 -11.08
C THR A 358 31.60 -9.76 -10.58
N ARG A 359 31.86 -9.78 -9.28
CA ARG A 359 32.87 -10.68 -8.69
C ARG A 359 32.32 -11.36 -7.47
N ASN A 360 31.73 -12.54 -7.65
CA ASN A 360 31.87 -13.68 -6.74
C ASN A 360 30.99 -14.85 -7.22
N THR A 361 31.47 -15.59 -8.21
CA THR A 361 31.28 -17.03 -8.31
C THR A 361 32.41 -17.63 -9.13
N CYS A 362 33.08 -18.64 -8.55
CA CYS A 362 34.03 -19.63 -9.10
C CYS A 362 35.47 -19.51 -8.55
N PHE A 363 35.80 -20.21 -7.47
CA PHE A 363 36.32 -21.59 -7.54
C PHE A 363 36.64 -22.13 -6.13
N THR A 364 36.33 -23.42 -5.98
CA THR A 364 36.68 -24.35 -4.91
C THR A 364 38.10 -24.24 -4.36
N LYS A 365 38.24 -24.26 -3.03
CA LYS A 365 38.80 -25.39 -2.27
C LYS A 365 38.47 -25.27 -0.79
#